data_AF-E6MEW3-F1
#
_entry.id   AF-E6MEW3-F1
#
_cell.length_a   1.000
_cell.length_b   1.000
_cell.length_c   1.000
_cell.angle_alpha   90.00
_cell.angle_beta   90.00
_cell.angle_gamma   90.00
#
_symmetry.space_group_name_H-M   'P 1'
#
loop_
_entity.id
_entity.type
_entity.pdbx_description
1 polymer ?
#
loop_
_entity_poly.entity_id
_entity_poly.type
_entity_poly.pdbx_seq_one_letter_code
_entity_poly.pdbx_strand_id
1 'polypeptide(L)' 'MVNSLKRAGYPVHLINFEEDPVRFTSERGVESILLTDGPDAFPVTVVDGEVYQKNYYPDYAQLLKWSAAH' A
#
# COMPACT_ATOMS: atom_id res chain seq x y z
N MET A 1 -9.70 8.04 6.70
CA MET A 1 -8.26 8.02 7.03
C MET A 1 -7.38 8.44 5.85
N VAL A 2 -7.39 7.68 4.75
CA VAL A 2 -6.68 8.01 3.49
C VAL A 2 -6.98 9.43 2.99
N ASN A 3 -8.25 9.86 3.04
CA ASN A 3 -8.65 11.20 2.64
C ASN A 3 -8.05 12.31 3.53
N SER A 4 -7.80 12.05 4.82
CA SER A 4 -7.16 13.02 5.72
C SER A 4 -5.69 13.22 5.36
N LEU A 5 -4.98 12.14 5.02
CA LEU A 5 -3.59 12.20 4.57
C LEU A 5 -3.46 12.91 3.21
N LYS A 6 -4.36 12.59 2.27
CA LYS A 6 -4.48 13.32 0.99
C LYS A 6 -4.67 14.82 1.20
N ARG A 7 -5.56 15.22 2.11
CA ARG A 7 -5.79 16.64 2.46
C ARG A 7 -4.60 17.28 3.16
N ALA A 8 -3.80 16.51 3.89
CA ALA A 8 -2.55 16.98 4.49
C ALA A 8 -1.38 17.10 3.49
N GLY A 9 -1.62 16.80 2.20
CA GLY A 9 -0.63 16.93 1.14
C GLY A 9 0.16 15.66 0.83
N TYR A 10 -0.12 14.54 1.52
CA TYR A 10 0.57 13.28 1.28
C TYR A 10 -0.03 12.54 0.06
N PRO A 11 0.80 12.11 -0.91
CA PRO A 11 0.33 11.39 -2.09
C PRO A 11 0.02 9.93 -1.73
N VAL A 12 -1.23 9.67 -1.32
CA VAL A 12 -1.69 8.31 -1.00
C VAL A 12 -2.57 7.77 -2.13
N HIS A 13 -2.22 6.60 -2.66
CA HIS A 13 -2.99 5.92 -3.71
C HIS A 13 -3.56 4.60 -3.16
N LEU A 14 -4.89 4.44 -3.24
CA LEU A 14 -5.54 3.16 -3.02
C LEU A 14 -5.90 2.62 -4.40
N ILE A 15 -5.37 1.46 -4.75
CA ILE A 15 -5.57 0.84 -6.06
C ILE A 15 -6.25 -0.50 -5.80
N ASN A 16 -7.44 -0.68 -6.36
CA ASN A 16 -8.08 -1.98 -6.35
C ASN A 16 -7.60 -2.81 -7.54
N PHE A 17 -7.53 -4.13 -7.35
CA PHE A 17 -7.10 -5.05 -8.41
C PHE A 17 -7.99 -4.96 -9.65
N GLU A 18 -9.30 -4.78 -9.47
CA GLU A 18 -10.27 -4.67 -10.57
C GLU A 18 -10.09 -3.37 -11.39
N GLU A 19 -9.54 -2.32 -10.80
CA GLU A 19 -9.37 -1.02 -11.45
C GLU A 19 -8.08 -0.95 -12.28
N ASP A 20 -6.97 -1.50 -11.76
CA ASP A 20 -5.67 -1.46 -12.41
C ASP A 20 -4.83 -2.71 -12.07
N PRO A 21 -5.10 -3.86 -12.72
CA PRO A 21 -4.40 -5.11 -12.44
C PRO A 21 -2.92 -5.07 -12.86
N VAL A 22 -2.55 -4.20 -13.80
CA VAL A 22 -1.16 -4.09 -14.31
C VAL A 22 -0.23 -3.51 -13.24
N ARG A 23 -0.75 -2.65 -12.35
CA ARG A 23 0.03 -2.12 -11.21
C ARG A 23 0.53 -3.21 -10.27
N PHE A 24 -0.22 -4.30 -10.12
CA PHE A 24 0.10 -5.39 -9.20
C PHE A 24 1.24 -6.28 -9.71
N THR A 25 1.53 -6.25 -11.02
CA THR A 25 2.67 -6.93 -11.64
C THR A 25 3.84 -5.98 -11.94
N SER A 26 3.60 -4.67 -11.99
CA SER A 26 4.64 -3.68 -12.29
C SER A 26 5.42 -3.21 -11.04
N GLU A 27 4.79 -3.25 -9.87
CA GLU A 27 5.44 -2.96 -8.59
C GLU A 27 6.09 -4.23 -8.05
N ARG A 28 7.44 -4.32 -8.14
CA ARG A 28 8.20 -5.53 -7.75
C ARG A 28 7.86 -6.07 -6.36
N GLY A 29 7.58 -5.18 -5.40
CA GLY A 29 7.19 -5.57 -4.05
C GLY A 29 5.83 -6.27 -4.00
N VAL A 30 4.85 -5.78 -4.77
CA VAL A 30 3.49 -6.33 -4.84
C VAL A 30 3.46 -7.63 -5.64
N GLU A 31 4.17 -7.68 -6.77
CA GLU A 31 4.29 -8.88 -7.61
C GLU A 31 4.89 -10.04 -6.82
N SER A 32 5.98 -9.79 -6.08
CA SER A 32 6.62 -10.82 -5.26
C SER A 32 5.66 -11.40 -4.23
N ILE A 33 4.86 -10.56 -3.56
CA ILE A 33 3.87 -11.01 -2.58
C ILE A 33 2.79 -11.86 -3.22
N LEU A 34 2.29 -11.47 -4.39
CA LEU A 34 1.30 -12.26 -5.13
C LEU A 34 1.84 -13.65 -5.48
N LEU A 35 3.11 -13.74 -5.85
CA LEU A 35 3.75 -15.01 -6.20
C LEU A 35 4.07 -15.89 -4.97
N THR A 36 4.43 -15.29 -3.83
CA THR A 36 4.85 -16.04 -2.63
C THR A 36 3.72 -16.32 -1.65
N ASP A 37 2.95 -15.29 -1.31
CA ASP A 37 1.91 -15.35 -0.28
C ASP A 37 0.50 -15.49 -0.90
N GLY A 38 0.36 -15.21 -2.20
CA GLY A 38 -0.93 -15.29 -2.89
C GLY A 38 -1.84 -14.08 -2.61
N PRO A 39 -3.10 -14.13 -3.10
CA PRO A 39 -4.07 -13.07 -2.91
C PRO A 39 -4.52 -12.88 -1.45
N ASP A 40 -4.29 -13.86 -0.58
CA ASP A 40 -4.65 -13.78 0.84
C ASP A 40 -3.81 -12.73 1.61
N ALA A 41 -2.65 -12.35 1.08
CA ALA A 41 -1.79 -11.34 1.69
C ALA A 41 -2.32 -9.90 1.55
N PHE A 42 -3.42 -9.68 0.82
CA PHE A 42 -4.01 -8.37 0.64
C PHE A 42 -4.93 -7.99 1.82
N PRO A 43 -5.05 -6.69 2.13
CA PRO A 43 -4.39 -5.54 1.47
C PRO A 43 -2.88 -5.44 1.79
N VAL A 44 -2.12 -4.93 0.82
CA VAL A 44 -0.68 -4.65 0.95
C VAL A 44 -0.47 -3.13 0.97
N THR A 45 0.32 -2.64 1.92
CA THR A 45 0.74 -1.23 1.95
C THR A 45 2.21 -1.10 1.58
N VAL A 46 2.47 -0.24 0.61
CA VAL A 46 3.80 0.08 0.11
C VAL A 46 4.12 1.53 0.42
N VAL A 47 5.32 1.80 0.94
CA VAL A 47 5.86 3.13 1.22
C VAL A 47 7.24 3.19 0.57
N ASP A 48 7.47 4.17 -0.31
CA ASP A 48 8.72 4.35 -1.05
C ASP A 48 9.21 3.10 -1.82
N GLY A 49 8.26 2.30 -2.31
CA GLY A 49 8.54 1.05 -3.04
C GLY A 49 8.80 -0.17 -2.14
N GLU A 50 8.81 0.00 -0.82
CA GLU A 50 8.99 -1.08 0.15
C GLU A 50 7.67 -1.48 0.82
N VAL A 51 7.53 -2.77 1.15
CA VAL A 51 6.31 -3.31 1.76
C VAL A 51 6.38 -3.13 3.27
N TYR A 52 5.43 -2.38 3.83
CA TYR A 52 5.36 -2.09 5.27
C TYR A 52 4.28 -2.89 6.00
N GLN A 53 3.21 -3.32 5.31
CA GLN A 53 2.08 -4.02 5.91
C GLN A 53 1.44 -4.98 4.89
N LYS A 54 1.02 -6.16 5.36
CA LYS A 54 0.23 -7.16 4.62
C LYS A 54 -0.99 -7.59 5.46
N ASN A 55 -1.99 -8.19 4.83
CA ASN A 55 -3.22 -8.78 5.42
C ASN A 55 -4.19 -7.80 6.11
N TYR A 56 -3.73 -6.62 6.50
CA TYR A 56 -4.52 -5.64 7.23
C TYR A 56 -4.25 -4.25 6.69
N TYR A 57 -5.29 -3.42 6.70
CA TYR A 57 -5.08 -1.99 6.49
C TYR A 57 -4.27 -1.42 7.67
N PRO A 58 -3.30 -0.56 7.40
CA PRO A 58 -2.57 0.14 8.44
C PRO A 58 -3.53 1.05 9.19
N ASP A 59 -3.24 1.34 10.45
CA ASP A 59 -3.96 2.33 11.24
C ASP A 59 -3.42 3.76 11.02
N TYR A 60 -4.13 4.75 11.58
CA TYR A 60 -3.78 6.16 11.33
C TYR A 60 -2.41 6.52 11.89
N ALA A 61 -2.04 5.96 13.04
CA ALA A 61 -0.77 6.26 13.69
C ALA A 61 0.40 5.66 12.90
N GLN A 62 0.22 4.44 12.36
CA GLN A 62 1.17 3.83 11.44
C GLN A 62 1.37 4.67 10.18
N LEU A 63 0.29 5.07 9.51
CA LEU A 63 0.38 5.90 8.31
C LEU A 63 1.08 7.23 8.58
N LEU A 64 0.74 7.90 9.69
CA LEU A 64 1.42 9.14 10.10
C LEU A 64 2.91 8.93 10.37
N LYS A 65 3.27 7.83 11.02
CA LYS A 65 4.66 7.50 11.32
C LYS A 65 5.47 7.31 10.05
N TRP A 66 4.92 6.63 9.06
CA TRP A 66 5.60 6.40 7.78
C TRP A 66 5.64 7.67 6.93
N SER A 67 4.59 8.48 6.96
CA SER A 67 4.53 9.73 6.20
C SER A 67 5.41 10.83 6.79
N ALA A 68 5.69 10.81 8.10
CA ALA A 68 6.54 11.81 8.77
C ALA A 68 8.04 11.48 8.73
N ALA A 69 8.41 10.28 8.27
CA ALA A 69 9.80 9.87 8.12
C ALA A 69 10.45 10.39 6.82
N HIS A 70 9.68 11.06 5.97
CA HIS A 70 10.07 11.70 4.70
C HIS A 70 9.55 13.12 4.64
#